data_AF-K0F256-F1
#
_entry.id   AF-K0F256-F1
#
_cell.length_a   1.000
_cell.length_b   1.000
_cell.length_c   1.000
_cell.angle_alpha   90.00
_cell.angle_beta   90.00
_cell.angle_gamma   90.00
#
_symmetry.space_group_name_H-M   'P 1'
#
loop_
_entity.id
_entity.type
_entity.pdbx_description
1 polymer ?
#
loop_
_entity_poly.entity_id
_entity_poly.type
_entity_poly.pdbx_seq_one_letter_code
_entity_poly.pdbx_strand_id
1 'polypeptide(L)'
;MNGVTVYSEATEQVPVAGVNFAHLSIETGHFYMKSLVNGEDKIRAHFRQVARLVDLYTRDAKAEYGESARVSTCFLIDDYFGANTKPSEILPKVLGIAAECDLRIDYLAREAGCWETPLYVNGRMTGQQIELAEMIASWVVAEPLKQTTGRRPPDVESGWLCNGRRSSDHDSGQAMQVAEYRTPEEFASREHTIFLDIELWNTQINKDGEEHTRWSCPFLAAVWQLLRLGMVRYEGKAVVEPQPHDGPWPDRWWEMPSVVKLNPQAAAFEAYRALSILPREYVRIEHAVQTILDHIVIDQEVLAKAVERAAGERITIPREVTGRLSHMFVDEVAKLPRAVGA
;
A
#
# COMPACT_ATOMS: atom_id res chain seq x y z
N MET A 1 43.90 -0.87 -32.07
CA MET A 1 44.08 -1.45 -30.72
C MET A 1 42.87 -1.07 -29.88
N ASN A 2 42.47 -1.97 -28.97
CA ASN A 2 41.42 -1.83 -27.95
C ASN A 2 39.99 -2.06 -28.42
N GLY A 3 39.72 -3.27 -28.94
CA GLY A 3 38.41 -3.88 -28.73
C GLY A 3 38.36 -4.40 -27.29
N VAL A 4 37.90 -3.57 -26.36
CA VAL A 4 37.61 -4.03 -24.99
C VAL A 4 36.40 -4.95 -25.11
N THR A 5 36.63 -6.25 -25.00
CA THR A 5 35.57 -7.24 -24.86
C THR A 5 34.90 -6.99 -23.51
N VAL A 6 33.74 -6.33 -23.55
CA VAL A 6 32.88 -6.19 -22.37
C VAL A 6 32.31 -7.57 -22.08
N TYR A 7 32.86 -8.23 -21.06
CA TYR A 7 32.24 -9.42 -20.49
C TYR A 7 30.97 -8.98 -19.77
N SER A 8 29.81 -9.28 -20.34
CA SER A 8 28.56 -9.39 -19.58
C SER A 8 28.15 -10.86 -19.58
N GLU A 9 27.88 -11.41 -18.40
CA GLU A 9 27.22 -12.70 -18.29
C GLU A 9 25.86 -12.61 -19.01
N ALA A 10 25.70 -13.36 -20.11
CA ALA A 10 24.46 -13.44 -20.87
C ALA A 10 23.45 -14.42 -20.22
N THR A 11 23.61 -14.72 -18.93
CA THR A 11 22.77 -15.63 -18.17
C THR A 11 21.48 -14.91 -17.78
N GLU A 12 20.43 -15.17 -18.57
CA GLU A 12 19.01 -14.94 -18.29
C GLU A 12 18.67 -13.71 -17.43
N GLN A 13 18.64 -12.52 -18.04
CA GLN A 13 17.73 -11.50 -17.52
C GLN A 13 16.32 -12.05 -17.67
N VAL A 14 15.71 -12.50 -16.56
CA VAL A 14 14.33 -12.97 -16.55
C VAL A 14 13.46 -11.82 -17.06
N PRO A 15 12.76 -11.96 -18.20
CA PRO A 15 12.00 -10.86 -18.77
C PRO A 15 10.95 -10.36 -17.79
N VAL A 16 10.92 -9.05 -17.54
CA VAL A 16 9.87 -8.48 -16.70
C VAL A 16 8.52 -8.57 -17.42
N ALA A 17 7.53 -9.22 -16.83
CA ALA A 17 6.18 -9.27 -17.35
C ALA A 17 5.51 -7.89 -17.27
N GLY A 18 4.84 -7.50 -18.35
CA GLY A 18 3.88 -6.39 -18.32
C GLY A 18 2.64 -6.77 -17.51
N VAL A 19 1.95 -5.77 -16.96
CA VAL A 19 0.62 -5.93 -16.34
C VAL A 19 -0.40 -5.08 -17.11
N ASN A 20 -1.67 -5.44 -16.97
CA ASN A 20 -2.76 -4.60 -17.48
C ASN A 20 -3.02 -3.47 -16.49
N PHE A 21 -3.21 -2.25 -16.98
CA PHE A 21 -3.49 -1.10 -16.15
C PHE A 21 -4.92 -0.60 -16.34
N ALA A 22 -5.64 -0.39 -15.24
CA ALA A 22 -6.72 0.58 -15.18
C ALA A 22 -6.13 2.00 -15.23
N HIS A 23 -6.95 3.00 -15.55
CA HIS A 23 -6.56 4.39 -15.43
C HIS A 23 -6.49 4.81 -13.96
N LEU A 24 -7.48 4.35 -13.19
CA LEU A 24 -7.64 4.67 -11.78
C LEU A 24 -8.05 3.42 -10.99
N SER A 25 -7.29 3.12 -9.95
CA SER A 25 -7.71 2.23 -8.87
C SER A 25 -8.23 3.11 -7.74
N ILE A 26 -9.41 2.81 -7.18
CA ILE A 26 -9.99 3.53 -6.04
C ILE A 26 -10.09 2.57 -4.86
N GLU A 27 -9.42 2.89 -3.76
CA GLU A 27 -9.61 2.21 -2.49
C GLU A 27 -10.80 2.84 -1.78
N THR A 28 -11.85 2.03 -1.60
CA THR A 28 -13.16 2.45 -1.09
C THR A 28 -13.26 2.31 0.43
N GLY A 29 -12.22 1.79 1.07
CA GLY A 29 -12.12 1.75 2.50
C GLY A 29 -11.04 0.82 2.98
N HIS A 30 -10.53 1.19 4.15
CA HIS A 30 -9.66 0.39 5.00
C HIS A 30 -10.16 0.62 6.42
N PHE A 31 -10.67 -0.43 7.06
CA PHE A 31 -11.10 -0.36 8.46
C PHE A 31 -10.25 -1.29 9.31
N TYR A 32 -9.87 -0.81 10.49
CA TYR A 32 -9.39 -1.68 11.56
C TYR A 32 -10.38 -2.83 11.80
N MET A 33 -9.86 -4.03 12.04
CA MET A 33 -10.69 -5.21 12.29
C MET A 33 -11.75 -4.99 13.39
N LYS A 34 -11.41 -4.25 14.45
CA LYS A 34 -12.37 -3.91 15.54
C LYS A 34 -13.62 -3.18 15.04
N SER A 35 -13.48 -2.35 14.01
CA SER A 35 -14.58 -1.61 13.39
C SER A 35 -15.42 -2.52 12.50
N LEU A 36 -14.81 -3.50 11.83
CA LEU A 36 -15.50 -4.52 11.03
C LEU A 36 -16.39 -5.44 11.88
N VAL A 37 -15.96 -5.75 13.12
CA VAL A 37 -16.69 -6.67 14.00
C VAL A 37 -17.94 -6.02 14.62
N ASN A 38 -17.87 -4.77 15.07
CA ASN A 38 -18.93 -4.14 15.88
C ASN A 38 -19.42 -2.78 15.35
N GLY A 39 -19.02 -2.36 14.16
CA GLY A 39 -19.20 -1.00 13.65
C GLY A 39 -20.15 -0.85 12.48
N GLU A 40 -21.14 -1.75 12.30
CA GLU A 40 -21.99 -1.78 11.09
C GLU A 40 -22.62 -0.43 10.72
N ASP A 41 -23.15 0.30 11.71
CA ASP A 41 -23.74 1.64 11.46
C ASP A 41 -22.70 2.67 11.00
N LYS A 42 -21.49 2.63 11.60
CA LYS A 42 -20.36 3.48 11.17
C LYS A 42 -19.93 3.11 9.75
N ILE A 43 -19.83 1.82 9.44
CA ILE A 43 -19.48 1.31 8.10
C ILE A 43 -20.51 1.77 7.08
N ARG A 44 -21.81 1.63 7.37
CA ARG A 44 -22.90 2.04 6.47
C ARG A 44 -22.93 3.55 6.23
N ALA A 45 -22.73 4.35 7.27
CA ALA A 45 -22.62 5.79 7.12
C ALA A 45 -21.43 6.18 6.23
N HIS A 46 -20.28 5.53 6.45
CA HIS A 46 -19.08 5.73 5.64
C HIS A 46 -19.29 5.30 4.18
N PHE A 47 -19.82 4.10 3.94
CA PHE A 47 -20.06 3.57 2.59
C PHE A 47 -21.03 4.41 1.77
N ARG A 48 -22.06 4.99 2.38
CA ARG A 48 -22.93 5.95 1.68
C ARG A 48 -22.16 7.16 1.17
N GLN A 49 -21.19 7.65 1.92
CA GLN A 49 -20.36 8.78 1.50
C GLN A 49 -19.34 8.35 0.44
N VAL A 50 -18.69 7.21 0.64
CA VAL A 50 -17.73 6.67 -0.32
C VAL A 50 -18.40 6.38 -1.66
N ALA A 51 -19.59 5.78 -1.70
CA ALA A 51 -20.30 5.49 -2.95
C ALA A 51 -20.46 6.73 -3.83
N ARG A 52 -20.88 7.86 -3.24
CA ARG A 52 -20.99 9.15 -3.95
C ARG A 52 -19.65 9.67 -4.47
N LEU A 53 -18.57 9.45 -3.71
CA LEU A 53 -17.23 9.84 -4.12
C LEU A 53 -16.70 8.93 -5.23
N VAL A 54 -16.95 7.62 -5.17
CA VAL A 54 -16.61 6.66 -6.24
C VAL A 54 -17.31 7.05 -7.53
N ASP A 55 -18.59 7.40 -7.49
CA ASP A 55 -19.34 7.88 -8.66
C ASP A 55 -18.78 9.19 -9.23
N LEU A 56 -18.34 10.10 -8.35
CA LEU A 56 -17.70 11.35 -8.76
C LEU A 56 -16.38 11.07 -9.47
N TYR A 57 -15.45 10.36 -8.84
CA TYR A 57 -14.13 10.06 -9.41
C TYR A 57 -14.21 9.17 -10.65
N THR A 58 -15.21 8.29 -10.74
CA THR A 58 -15.46 7.51 -11.96
C THR A 58 -15.89 8.40 -13.12
N ARG A 59 -16.76 9.40 -12.87
CA ARG A 59 -17.14 10.39 -13.90
C ARG A 59 -15.97 11.28 -14.30
N ASP A 60 -15.16 11.71 -13.34
CA ASP A 60 -13.96 12.52 -13.62
C ASP A 60 -12.95 11.74 -14.46
N ALA A 61 -12.72 10.46 -14.15
CA ALA A 61 -11.85 9.59 -14.96
C ALA A 61 -12.40 9.40 -16.38
N LYS A 62 -13.72 9.30 -16.57
CA LYS A 62 -14.34 9.25 -17.90
C LYS A 62 -14.23 10.56 -18.66
N ALA A 63 -14.32 11.70 -17.97
CA ALA A 63 -14.12 13.00 -18.58
C ALA A 63 -12.65 13.20 -19.04
N GLU A 64 -11.70 12.67 -18.27
CA GLU A 64 -10.26 12.78 -18.56
C GLU A 64 -9.79 11.78 -19.63
N TYR A 65 -10.19 10.50 -19.53
CA TYR A 65 -9.69 9.40 -20.37
C TYR A 65 -10.72 8.88 -21.39
N GLY A 66 -11.90 9.48 -21.47
CA GLY A 66 -13.02 9.09 -22.34
C GLY A 66 -13.94 8.02 -21.73
N GLU A 67 -15.05 7.73 -22.41
CA GLU A 67 -16.10 6.82 -21.91
C GLU A 67 -15.62 5.40 -21.57
N SER A 68 -14.53 4.96 -22.22
CA SER A 68 -13.86 3.67 -21.96
C SER A 68 -12.87 3.70 -20.79
N ALA A 69 -12.89 4.75 -19.96
CA ALA A 69 -12.04 4.84 -18.79
C ALA A 69 -12.21 3.62 -17.88
N ARG A 70 -11.15 2.82 -17.83
CA ARG A 70 -10.99 1.67 -16.94
C ARG A 70 -10.78 2.15 -15.51
N VAL A 71 -11.77 1.97 -14.65
CA VAL A 71 -11.70 2.29 -13.21
C VAL A 71 -12.01 1.03 -12.42
N SER A 72 -11.15 0.66 -11.47
CA SER A 72 -11.37 -0.45 -10.54
C SER A 72 -11.56 0.07 -9.12
N THR A 73 -12.39 -0.62 -8.33
CA THR A 73 -12.54 -0.35 -6.89
C THR A 73 -11.97 -1.48 -6.05
N CYS A 74 -11.28 -1.15 -4.98
CA CYS A 74 -10.67 -2.11 -4.07
C CYS A 74 -11.05 -1.81 -2.62
N PHE A 75 -11.13 -2.84 -1.81
CA PHE A 75 -11.39 -2.73 -0.37
C PHE A 75 -10.35 -3.56 0.38
N LEU A 76 -9.60 -2.91 1.27
CA LEU A 76 -8.53 -3.55 2.04
C LEU A 76 -9.06 -3.96 3.42
N ILE A 77 -8.83 -5.21 3.79
CA ILE A 77 -9.18 -5.75 5.11
C ILE A 77 -7.93 -5.91 5.94
N ASP A 78 -7.96 -5.32 7.12
CA ASP A 78 -6.95 -5.45 8.17
C ASP A 78 -7.03 -6.84 8.85
N ASP A 79 -6.77 -7.91 8.10
CA ASP A 79 -6.66 -9.26 8.63
C ASP A 79 -5.29 -9.53 9.26
N TYR A 80 -4.28 -8.69 8.98
CA TYR A 80 -2.96 -8.80 9.58
C TYR A 80 -2.99 -8.53 11.09
N PHE A 81 -3.61 -7.42 11.53
CA PHE A 81 -3.79 -7.14 12.96
C PHE A 81 -5.04 -7.82 13.55
N GLY A 82 -5.86 -8.42 12.70
CA GLY A 82 -7.15 -9.03 13.00
C GLY A 82 -7.23 -10.55 12.83
N ALA A 83 -6.11 -11.27 12.72
CA ALA A 83 -6.06 -12.65 12.20
C ALA A 83 -6.93 -13.70 12.91
N ASN A 84 -7.36 -13.45 14.15
CA ASN A 84 -8.20 -14.37 14.93
C ASN A 84 -9.70 -14.30 14.59
N THR A 85 -10.11 -13.40 13.69
CA THR A 85 -11.49 -13.32 13.21
C THR A 85 -11.72 -14.25 12.02
N LYS A 86 -12.98 -14.43 11.60
CA LYS A 86 -13.34 -15.31 10.48
C LYS A 86 -13.83 -14.52 9.26
N PRO A 87 -13.29 -14.78 8.05
CA PRO A 87 -13.82 -14.19 6.83
C PRO A 87 -15.27 -14.58 6.59
N SER A 88 -15.64 -15.82 6.87
CA SER A 88 -17.02 -16.34 6.76
C SER A 88 -18.05 -15.57 7.60
N GLU A 89 -17.63 -14.93 8.69
CA GLU A 89 -18.51 -14.11 9.55
C GLU A 89 -18.47 -12.63 9.19
N ILE A 90 -17.33 -12.11 8.71
CA ILE A 90 -17.11 -10.69 8.46
C ILE A 90 -17.49 -10.28 7.04
N LEU A 91 -17.05 -11.03 6.03
CA LEU A 91 -17.18 -10.63 4.63
C LEU A 91 -18.64 -10.53 4.17
N PRO A 92 -19.54 -11.48 4.52
CA PRO A 92 -20.95 -11.32 4.17
C PRO A 92 -21.57 -10.03 4.72
N LYS A 93 -21.18 -9.61 5.94
CA LYS A 93 -21.69 -8.38 6.55
C LYS A 93 -21.18 -7.16 5.81
N VAL A 94 -19.87 -7.04 5.63
CA VAL A 94 -19.25 -5.87 4.98
C VAL A 94 -19.72 -5.73 3.54
N LEU A 95 -19.71 -6.82 2.77
CA LEU A 95 -20.16 -6.80 1.38
C LEU A 95 -21.68 -6.60 1.27
N GLY A 96 -22.47 -7.11 2.23
CA GLY A 96 -23.89 -6.82 2.33
C GLY A 96 -24.16 -5.33 2.52
N ILE A 97 -23.44 -4.66 3.43
CA ILE A 97 -23.57 -3.21 3.64
C ILE A 97 -23.11 -2.42 2.40
N ALA A 98 -22.05 -2.87 1.72
CA ALA A 98 -21.60 -2.24 0.48
C ALA A 98 -22.70 -2.30 -0.60
N ALA A 99 -23.33 -3.47 -0.77
CA ALA A 99 -24.46 -3.64 -1.68
C ALA A 99 -25.67 -2.79 -1.28
N GLU A 100 -26.03 -2.72 0.01
CA GLU A 100 -27.10 -1.83 0.52
C GLU A 100 -26.84 -0.34 0.22
N CYS A 101 -25.57 0.06 0.08
CA CYS A 101 -25.18 1.44 -0.16
C CYS A 101 -24.85 1.73 -1.63
N ASP A 102 -25.12 0.80 -2.54
CA ASP A 102 -24.71 0.86 -3.96
C ASP A 102 -23.20 1.11 -4.15
N LEU A 103 -22.38 0.69 -3.19
CA LEU A 103 -20.92 0.82 -3.25
C LEU A 103 -20.33 -0.37 -4.02
N ARG A 104 -19.89 -0.14 -5.25
CA ARG A 104 -19.17 -1.15 -6.03
C ARG A 104 -17.81 -1.46 -5.41
N ILE A 105 -17.55 -2.74 -5.14
CA ILE A 105 -16.23 -3.27 -4.76
C ILE A 105 -15.84 -4.32 -5.79
N ASP A 106 -14.85 -4.00 -6.63
CA ASP A 106 -14.38 -4.91 -7.69
C ASP A 106 -13.38 -5.94 -7.15
N TYR A 107 -12.53 -5.52 -6.21
CA TYR A 107 -11.48 -6.32 -5.59
C TYR A 107 -11.52 -6.24 -4.06
N LEU A 108 -11.38 -7.39 -3.41
CA LEU A 108 -11.16 -7.50 -1.98
C LEU A 108 -9.70 -7.87 -1.74
N ALA A 109 -8.98 -7.10 -0.94
CA ALA A 109 -7.58 -7.36 -0.62
C ALA A 109 -7.38 -7.62 0.87
N ARG A 110 -6.44 -8.51 1.19
CA ARG A 110 -5.98 -8.79 2.55
C ARG A 110 -4.74 -7.96 2.84
N GLU A 111 -4.73 -7.27 3.98
CA GLU A 111 -3.52 -6.58 4.45
C GLU A 111 -2.39 -7.57 4.73
N ALA A 112 -2.72 -8.77 5.24
CA ALA A 112 -1.73 -9.84 5.42
C ALA A 112 -1.09 -10.27 4.08
N GLY A 113 -1.80 -10.06 2.95
CA GLY A 113 -1.27 -10.26 1.60
C GLY A 113 -0.14 -9.30 1.21
N CYS A 114 0.04 -8.20 1.97
CA CYS A 114 1.16 -7.28 1.83
C CYS A 114 2.37 -7.70 2.67
N TRP A 115 2.17 -8.58 3.65
CA TRP A 115 3.24 -9.21 4.42
C TRP A 115 3.76 -10.45 3.70
N GLU A 116 2.86 -11.40 3.45
CA GLU A 116 3.14 -12.65 2.76
C GLU A 116 2.03 -12.94 1.76
N THR A 117 2.41 -13.37 0.55
CA THR A 117 1.44 -13.67 -0.50
C THR A 117 1.74 -15.02 -1.15
N PRO A 118 0.70 -15.79 -1.50
CA PRO A 118 0.91 -17.05 -2.20
C PRO A 118 1.60 -16.82 -3.54
N LEU A 119 2.56 -17.69 -3.87
CA LEU A 119 3.17 -17.70 -5.18
C LEU A 119 2.23 -18.39 -6.17
N TYR A 120 1.86 -17.68 -7.24
CA TYR A 120 1.04 -18.19 -8.32
C TYR A 120 1.89 -18.58 -9.54
N VAL A 121 1.60 -19.73 -10.14
CA VAL A 121 2.10 -20.12 -11.45
C VAL A 121 0.90 -20.47 -12.33
N ASN A 122 0.74 -19.75 -13.44
CA ASN A 122 -0.39 -19.92 -14.37
C ASN A 122 -1.76 -19.88 -13.67
N GLY A 123 -1.98 -18.90 -12.77
CA GLY A 123 -3.23 -18.75 -12.02
C GLY A 123 -3.45 -19.79 -10.92
N ARG A 124 -2.46 -20.64 -10.60
CA ARG A 124 -2.57 -21.64 -9.53
C ARG A 124 -1.57 -21.40 -8.42
N MET A 125 -2.02 -21.46 -7.17
CA MET A 125 -1.14 -21.42 -6.00
C MET A 125 -0.17 -22.61 -6.01
N THR A 126 1.12 -22.34 -5.80
CA THR A 126 2.19 -23.36 -5.77
C THR A 126 2.34 -24.01 -4.38
N GLY A 127 1.74 -23.43 -3.34
CA GLY A 127 1.97 -23.78 -1.94
C GLY A 127 3.16 -23.05 -1.30
N GLN A 128 3.97 -22.36 -2.09
CA GLN A 128 5.01 -21.45 -1.60
C GLN A 128 4.43 -20.05 -1.36
N GLN A 129 5.10 -19.29 -0.51
CA GLN A 129 4.79 -17.89 -0.22
C GLN A 129 5.97 -17.02 -0.63
N ILE A 130 5.67 -15.78 -0.99
CA ILE A 130 6.66 -14.72 -1.12
C ILE A 130 6.58 -13.89 0.16
N GLU A 131 7.70 -13.74 0.86
CA GLU A 131 7.87 -12.82 2.00
C GLU A 131 7.91 -11.37 1.48
N LEU A 132 6.75 -10.89 1.05
CA LEU A 132 6.60 -9.66 0.30
C LEU A 132 7.08 -8.44 1.08
N ALA A 133 6.71 -8.32 2.35
CA ALA A 133 7.15 -7.21 3.18
C ALA A 133 8.67 -7.19 3.37
N GLU A 134 9.30 -8.36 3.57
CA GLU A 134 10.76 -8.47 3.70
C GLU A 134 11.47 -8.12 2.39
N MET A 135 10.95 -8.62 1.26
CA MET A 135 11.45 -8.26 -0.06
C MET A 135 11.40 -6.74 -0.28
N ILE A 136 10.27 -6.09 0.03
CA ILE A 136 10.12 -4.63 -0.14
C ILE A 136 10.99 -3.86 0.87
N ALA A 137 11.18 -4.38 2.08
CA ALA A 137 12.04 -3.75 3.08
C ALA A 137 13.49 -3.69 2.59
N SER A 138 13.95 -4.68 1.82
CA SER A 138 15.27 -4.66 1.18
C SER A 138 15.43 -3.57 0.11
N TRP A 139 14.32 -2.97 -0.36
CA TRP A 139 14.33 -1.86 -1.33
C TRP A 139 14.36 -0.50 -0.65
N VAL A 140 14.20 -0.45 0.68
CA VAL A 140 14.25 0.79 1.46
C VAL A 140 15.70 1.24 1.57
N VAL A 141 16.01 2.40 1.00
CA VAL A 141 17.32 3.04 1.10
C VAL A 141 17.20 4.25 2.02
N ALA A 142 17.97 4.24 3.10
CA ALA A 142 18.11 5.42 3.94
C ALA A 142 18.88 6.51 3.17
N GLU A 143 18.34 7.74 3.11
CA GLU A 143 19.11 8.87 2.60
C GLU A 143 20.25 9.19 3.59
N PRO A 144 21.53 9.11 3.18
CA PRO A 144 22.62 9.37 4.10
C PRO A 144 22.65 10.85 4.47
N LEU A 145 22.76 11.13 5.77
CA LEU A 145 23.05 12.48 6.24
C LEU A 145 24.34 13.00 5.57
N LYS A 146 24.26 14.18 4.96
CA LYS A 146 25.43 14.88 4.41
C LYS A 146 26.55 14.93 5.47
N GLN A 147 27.77 14.61 5.05
CA GLN A 147 28.97 14.65 5.90
C GLN A 147 28.98 13.67 7.10
N THR A 148 28.24 12.56 7.02
CA THR A 148 28.30 11.50 8.03
C THR A 148 29.02 10.24 7.51
N THR A 149 29.61 9.46 8.42
CA THR A 149 30.29 8.19 8.11
C THR A 149 29.41 6.96 8.41
N GLY A 150 28.09 7.13 8.54
CA GLY A 150 27.16 5.99 8.74
C GLY A 150 27.15 5.42 10.17
N ARG A 151 27.16 6.27 11.21
CA ARG A 151 27.09 5.82 12.61
C ARG A 151 25.77 5.12 13.00
N ARG A 152 24.72 5.27 12.20
CA ARG A 152 23.44 4.57 12.38
C ARG A 152 23.57 3.17 11.76
N PRO A 153 23.07 2.10 12.41
CA PRO A 153 22.62 0.93 11.67
C PRO A 153 21.77 1.42 10.51
N PRO A 154 21.95 0.93 9.28
CA PRO A 154 21.02 1.21 8.17
C PRO A 154 19.57 1.17 8.67
N ASP A 155 18.69 2.06 8.20
CA ASP A 155 17.30 2.16 8.68
C ASP A 155 16.60 0.79 8.69
N VAL A 156 16.95 -0.06 7.71
CA VAL A 156 16.54 -1.46 7.59
C VAL A 156 16.91 -2.35 8.79
N GLU A 157 18.01 -2.10 9.51
CA GLU A 157 18.44 -2.87 10.69
C GLU A 157 17.72 -2.42 11.97
N SER A 158 17.35 -1.15 12.07
CA SER A 158 16.69 -0.61 13.27
C SER A 158 15.19 -0.87 13.32
N GLY A 159 14.57 -1.11 12.17
CA GLY A 159 13.10 -1.15 12.03
C GLY A 159 12.46 0.24 12.05
N TRP A 160 13.26 1.30 11.96
CA TRP A 160 12.78 2.69 11.94
C TRP A 160 13.32 3.43 10.71
N LEU A 161 12.49 4.26 10.09
CA LEU A 161 12.83 5.14 8.97
C LEU A 161 12.55 6.60 9.36
N CYS A 162 13.50 7.50 9.06
CA CYS A 162 13.25 8.93 9.24
C CYS A 162 13.50 9.72 7.95
N ASN A 163 12.72 10.77 7.73
CA ASN A 163 12.83 11.64 6.55
C ASN A 163 13.86 12.78 6.71
N GLY A 164 14.86 12.61 7.57
CA GLY A 164 15.74 13.71 7.89
C GLY A 164 16.74 13.47 9.00
N ARG A 165 17.16 14.56 9.62
CA ARG A 165 18.07 14.58 10.76
C ARG A 165 17.33 14.91 12.04
N ARG A 166 17.45 14.06 13.06
CA ARG A 166 16.91 14.31 14.41
C ARG A 166 17.53 15.55 15.05
N SER A 167 16.86 16.07 16.08
CA SER A 167 17.42 17.08 16.98
C SER A 167 18.70 16.57 17.65
N SER A 168 19.53 17.49 18.13
CA SER A 168 20.76 17.15 18.85
C SER A 168 20.54 16.58 20.26
N ASP A 169 19.30 16.44 20.73
CA ASP A 169 19.00 15.84 22.05
C ASP A 169 19.56 14.41 22.19
N HIS A 170 19.76 13.74 21.05
CA HIS A 170 20.26 12.37 20.99
C HIS A 170 21.71 12.27 20.48
N ASP A 171 22.39 13.39 20.24
CA ASP A 171 23.79 13.38 19.82
C ASP A 171 24.67 12.95 21.00
N SER A 172 25.60 12.00 20.77
CA SER A 172 26.53 11.54 21.80
C SER A 172 27.55 12.64 22.12
N GLY A 173 27.26 13.51 23.10
CA GLY A 173 28.16 14.54 23.59
C GLY A 173 29.06 14.05 24.74
N GLN A 174 30.20 14.70 24.94
CA GLN A 174 30.92 14.59 26.22
C GLN A 174 30.04 15.21 27.31
N ALA A 175 29.87 14.55 28.46
CA ALA A 175 28.96 14.99 29.53
C ALA A 175 29.21 16.43 30.04
N MET A 176 30.39 16.99 29.78
CA MET A 176 30.81 18.33 30.18
C MET A 176 30.62 19.41 29.09
N GLN A 177 30.13 19.04 27.90
CA GLN A 177 29.85 19.96 26.81
C GLN A 177 28.36 19.90 26.47
N VAL A 178 27.60 20.89 26.97
CA VAL A 178 26.24 21.12 26.49
C VAL A 178 26.37 21.72 25.09
N ALA A 179 26.22 20.88 24.06
CA ALA A 179 26.13 21.36 22.69
C ALA A 179 24.92 22.27 22.54
N GLU A 180 25.02 23.28 21.68
CA GLU A 180 23.87 24.10 21.31
C GLU A 180 22.79 23.21 20.69
N TYR A 181 21.52 23.44 21.07
CA TYR A 181 20.40 22.67 20.54
C TYR A 181 20.27 22.90 19.03
N ARG A 182 20.33 21.81 18.27
CA ARG A 182 20.05 21.78 16.84
C ARG A 182 18.66 21.20 16.64
N THR A 183 17.79 21.95 15.95
CA THR A 183 16.46 21.49 15.57
C THR A 183 16.53 20.28 14.63
N PRO A 184 15.48 19.45 14.58
CA PRO A 184 15.37 18.46 13.51
C PRO A 184 15.26 19.16 12.14
N GLU A 185 15.71 18.48 11.10
CA GLU A 185 15.69 18.94 9.71
C GLU A 185 15.11 17.84 8.82
N GLU A 186 14.20 18.19 7.92
CA GLU A 186 13.65 17.29 6.90
C GLU A 186 14.53 17.35 5.64
N PHE A 187 14.73 16.21 4.97
CA PHE A 187 15.42 16.16 3.70
C PHE A 187 14.63 16.91 2.62
N ALA A 188 15.34 17.67 1.79
CA ALA A 188 14.74 18.49 0.73
C ALA A 188 13.63 19.47 1.21
N SER A 189 13.64 19.85 2.50
CA SER A 189 12.69 20.82 3.06
C SER A 189 12.74 22.14 2.29
N ARG A 190 11.59 22.78 2.08
CA ARG A 190 11.49 24.10 1.45
C ARG A 190 11.50 25.21 2.50
N GLU A 191 10.34 25.78 2.80
CA GLU A 191 10.15 26.90 3.73
C GLU A 191 9.86 26.45 5.18
N HIS A 192 9.66 25.16 5.41
CA HIS A 192 9.40 24.55 6.71
C HIS A 192 9.94 23.11 6.73
N THR A 193 10.09 22.55 7.93
CA THR A 193 10.50 21.17 8.17
C THR A 193 9.41 20.43 8.94
N ILE A 194 9.01 19.26 8.45
CA ILE A 194 8.27 18.27 9.22
C ILE A 194 9.13 17.01 9.34
N PHE A 195 9.68 16.78 10.53
CA PHE A 195 10.47 15.58 10.79
C PHE A 195 9.55 14.44 11.25
N LEU A 196 9.69 13.28 10.61
CA LEU A 196 9.00 12.05 10.93
C LEU A 196 10.00 10.94 11.24
N ASP A 197 9.59 10.11 12.19
CA ASP A 197 10.25 8.85 12.51
C ASP A 197 9.19 7.75 12.53
N ILE A 198 9.41 6.73 11.71
CA ILE A 198 8.38 5.80 11.31
C ILE A 198 8.87 4.40 11.63
N GLU A 199 8.16 3.71 12.51
CA GLU A 199 8.36 2.28 12.71
C GLU A 199 7.94 1.53 11.44
N LEU A 200 8.86 0.80 10.81
CA LEU A 200 8.61 -0.11 9.70
C LEU A 200 8.26 -1.51 10.22
N TRP A 201 8.97 -1.94 11.26
CA TRP A 201 8.79 -3.22 11.91
C TRP A 201 9.34 -3.18 13.34
N ASN A 202 8.88 -4.12 14.18
CA ASN A 202 9.48 -4.42 15.46
C ASN A 202 9.61 -5.93 15.66
N THR A 203 10.57 -6.32 16.49
CA THR A 203 10.68 -7.71 16.95
C THR A 203 9.65 -7.96 18.04
N GLN A 204 8.85 -9.00 17.86
CA GLN A 204 7.99 -9.55 18.90
C GLN A 204 8.52 -10.91 19.34
N ILE A 205 8.32 -11.22 20.61
CA ILE A 205 8.66 -12.53 21.17
C ILE A 205 7.36 -13.29 21.38
N ASN A 206 7.23 -14.46 20.76
CA ASN A 206 6.08 -15.33 20.93
C ASN A 206 6.10 -16.02 22.31
N LYS A 207 5.08 -16.83 22.61
CA LYS A 207 4.99 -17.54 23.91
C LYS A 207 6.10 -18.56 24.12
N ASP A 208 6.68 -19.06 23.05
CA ASP A 208 7.74 -20.07 23.04
C ASP A 208 9.14 -19.45 23.13
N GLY A 209 9.22 -18.10 23.15
CA GLY A 209 10.46 -17.35 23.23
C GLY A 209 11.13 -17.08 21.89
N GLU A 210 10.49 -17.46 20.77
CA GLU A 210 11.00 -17.19 19.44
C GLU A 210 10.70 -15.74 19.04
N GLU A 211 11.69 -15.10 18.43
CA GLU A 211 11.57 -13.76 17.87
C GLU A 211 10.95 -13.82 16.48
N HIS A 212 9.97 -12.96 16.21
CA HIS A 212 9.40 -12.76 14.89
C HIS A 212 9.24 -11.28 14.57
N THR A 213 9.44 -10.93 13.30
CA THR A 213 9.25 -9.56 12.81
C THR A 213 7.76 -9.27 12.66
N ARG A 214 7.28 -8.20 13.30
CA ARG A 214 5.95 -7.65 13.06
C ARG A 214 6.06 -6.34 12.30
N TRP A 215 5.44 -6.31 11.14
CA TRP A 215 5.40 -5.15 10.25
C TRP A 215 4.38 -4.12 10.73
N SER A 216 4.67 -2.86 10.48
CA SER A 216 3.76 -1.76 10.82
C SER A 216 2.69 -1.55 9.74
N CYS A 217 1.54 -1.03 10.16
CA CYS A 217 0.46 -0.66 9.24
C CYS A 217 0.91 0.29 8.12
N PRO A 218 1.66 1.41 8.37
CA PRO A 218 2.11 2.26 7.28
C PRO A 218 3.08 1.57 6.32
N PHE A 219 3.88 0.60 6.78
CA PHE A 219 4.75 -0.16 5.89
C PHE A 219 3.94 -1.11 4.98
N LEU A 220 3.00 -1.87 5.54
CA LEU A 220 2.11 -2.73 4.75
C LEU A 220 1.23 -1.92 3.78
N ALA A 221 0.78 -0.74 4.20
CA ALA A 221 0.07 0.18 3.33
C ALA A 221 0.96 0.73 2.20
N ALA A 222 2.26 0.96 2.41
CA ALA A 222 3.18 1.30 1.33
C ALA A 222 3.32 0.15 0.31
N VAL A 223 3.46 -1.09 0.79
CA VAL A 223 3.44 -2.28 -0.09
C VAL A 223 2.14 -2.35 -0.88
N TRP A 224 1.00 -2.13 -0.23
CA TRP A 224 -0.31 -2.09 -0.88
C TRP A 224 -0.38 -1.07 -2.03
N GLN A 225 0.14 0.15 -1.84
CA GLN A 225 0.18 1.15 -2.90
C GLN A 225 1.07 0.71 -4.07
N LEU A 226 2.21 0.06 -3.80
CA LEU A 226 3.08 -0.48 -4.86
C LEU A 226 2.39 -1.59 -5.66
N LEU A 227 1.62 -2.46 -5.00
CA LEU A 227 0.82 -3.49 -5.64
C LEU A 227 -0.26 -2.87 -6.55
N ARG A 228 -1.03 -1.91 -6.04
CA ARG A 228 -2.06 -1.20 -6.83
C ARG A 228 -1.49 -0.41 -7.99
N LEU A 229 -0.25 0.05 -7.90
CA LEU A 229 0.43 0.75 -8.99
C LEU A 229 1.18 -0.20 -9.93
N GLY A 230 1.16 -1.51 -9.68
CA GLY A 230 1.81 -2.54 -10.48
C GLY A 230 3.34 -2.50 -10.46
N MET A 231 3.94 -1.98 -9.37
CA MET A 231 5.37 -1.68 -9.26
C MET A 231 6.21 -2.81 -8.65
N VAL A 232 5.57 -3.92 -8.27
CA VAL A 232 6.27 -5.06 -7.66
C VAL A 232 6.36 -6.23 -8.65
N ARG A 233 7.55 -6.84 -8.75
CA ARG A 233 7.77 -8.10 -9.45
C ARG A 233 8.56 -9.06 -8.59
N TYR A 234 8.27 -10.35 -8.72
CA TYR A 234 9.05 -11.43 -8.16
C TYR A 234 9.47 -12.34 -9.32
N GLU A 235 10.78 -12.54 -9.51
CA GLU A 235 11.33 -13.24 -10.69
C GLU A 235 10.74 -12.74 -12.01
N GLY A 236 10.67 -11.41 -12.17
CA GLY A 236 10.09 -10.77 -13.35
C GLY A 236 8.56 -10.86 -13.48
N LYS A 237 7.84 -11.62 -12.65
CA LYS A 237 6.37 -11.78 -12.74
C LYS A 237 5.62 -10.92 -11.73
N ALA A 238 4.37 -10.60 -12.02
CA ALA A 238 3.49 -9.93 -11.06
C ALA A 238 3.35 -10.76 -9.79
N VAL A 239 3.41 -10.11 -8.63
CA VAL A 239 3.39 -10.78 -7.32
C VAL A 239 1.96 -11.14 -6.88
N VAL A 240 0.98 -10.37 -7.34
CA VAL A 240 -0.43 -10.56 -6.99
C VAL A 240 -1.21 -10.80 -8.27
N GLU A 241 -1.91 -11.94 -8.34
CA GLU A 241 -2.88 -12.24 -9.37
C GLU A 241 -4.26 -12.32 -8.71
N PRO A 242 -5.18 -11.35 -8.93
CA PRO A 242 -6.52 -11.39 -8.37
C PRO A 242 -7.26 -12.68 -8.76
N GLN A 243 -7.67 -13.46 -7.76
CA GLN A 243 -8.35 -14.75 -7.97
C GLN A 243 -9.88 -14.56 -7.95
N PRO A 244 -10.64 -15.24 -8.82
CA PRO A 244 -12.10 -15.16 -8.77
C PRO A 244 -12.64 -15.66 -7.41
N HIS A 245 -13.76 -15.07 -6.98
CA HIS A 245 -14.49 -15.58 -5.83
C HIS A 245 -15.32 -16.83 -6.20
N ASP A 246 -14.77 -18.01 -5.91
CA ASP A 246 -15.37 -19.30 -6.25
C ASP A 246 -15.92 -20.02 -4.99
N GLY A 247 -17.16 -19.71 -4.61
CA GLY A 247 -17.88 -20.45 -3.57
C GLY A 247 -18.04 -19.71 -2.23
N PRO A 248 -18.18 -20.44 -1.11
CA PRO A 248 -18.34 -19.81 0.21
C PRO A 248 -17.00 -19.25 0.73
N TRP A 249 -17.08 -18.21 1.56
CA TRP A 249 -15.92 -17.69 2.28
C TRP A 249 -15.35 -18.74 3.24
N PRO A 250 -14.02 -18.90 3.30
CA PRO A 250 -13.40 -19.83 4.24
C PRO A 250 -13.49 -19.34 5.68
N ASP A 251 -13.20 -20.22 6.62
CA ASP A 251 -13.21 -19.90 8.06
C ASP A 251 -11.92 -19.23 8.53
N ARG A 252 -10.83 -19.34 7.76
CA ARG A 252 -9.53 -18.76 8.11
C ARG A 252 -9.05 -17.81 7.02
N TRP A 253 -8.47 -16.69 7.43
CA TRP A 253 -7.99 -15.67 6.50
C TRP A 253 -6.93 -16.22 5.53
N TRP A 254 -5.99 -17.05 5.99
CA TRP A 254 -4.90 -17.58 5.16
C TRP A 254 -5.34 -18.59 4.09
N GLU A 255 -6.59 -19.04 4.13
CA GLU A 255 -7.18 -19.86 3.06
C GLU A 255 -7.66 -19.00 1.88
N MET A 256 -7.69 -17.68 2.04
CA MET A 256 -8.06 -16.75 0.99
C MET A 256 -6.84 -16.30 0.17
N PRO A 257 -7.04 -16.06 -1.14
CA PRO A 257 -6.10 -15.29 -1.95
C PRO A 257 -5.81 -13.90 -1.34
N SER A 258 -4.61 -13.36 -1.57
CA SER A 258 -4.24 -11.99 -1.18
C SER A 258 -5.16 -10.94 -1.79
N VAL A 259 -5.60 -11.17 -3.03
CA VAL A 259 -6.62 -10.35 -3.70
C VAL A 259 -7.65 -11.26 -4.35
N VAL A 260 -8.93 -11.01 -4.04
CA VAL A 260 -10.09 -11.68 -4.61
C VAL A 260 -10.80 -10.71 -5.56
N LYS A 261 -11.02 -11.15 -6.80
CA LYS A 261 -11.82 -10.46 -7.81
C LYS A 261 -13.30 -10.78 -7.59
N LEU A 262 -14.03 -9.84 -6.99
CA LEU A 262 -15.46 -9.96 -6.71
C LEU A 262 -16.30 -9.73 -7.97
N ASN A 263 -15.91 -8.77 -8.80
CA ASN A 263 -16.59 -8.45 -10.05
C ASN A 263 -15.81 -9.01 -11.25
N PRO A 264 -16.29 -10.05 -11.95
CA PRO A 264 -15.60 -10.63 -13.10
C PRO A 264 -15.32 -9.62 -14.23
N GLN A 265 -16.17 -8.60 -14.36
CA GLN A 265 -16.08 -7.55 -15.38
C GLN A 265 -15.22 -6.34 -14.97
N ALA A 266 -14.61 -6.39 -13.78
CA ALA A 266 -13.77 -5.30 -13.31
C ALA A 266 -12.62 -4.99 -14.26
N ALA A 267 -12.30 -3.70 -14.39
CA ALA A 267 -11.04 -3.22 -14.92
C ALA A 267 -9.85 -3.84 -14.16
N ALA A 268 -8.65 -3.77 -14.73
CA ALA A 268 -7.45 -4.33 -14.09
C ALA A 268 -7.24 -3.80 -12.66
N PHE A 269 -6.65 -4.65 -11.82
CA PHE A 269 -6.37 -4.33 -10.43
C PHE A 269 -5.31 -3.23 -10.33
N GLU A 270 -4.21 -3.40 -11.07
CA GLU A 270 -3.16 -2.41 -11.19
C GLU A 270 -3.63 -1.20 -11.98
N ALA A 271 -3.17 -0.01 -11.62
CA ALA A 271 -3.58 1.24 -12.26
C ALA A 271 -2.44 2.24 -12.44
N TYR A 272 -2.60 3.13 -13.43
CA TYR A 272 -1.71 4.27 -13.60
C TYR A 272 -1.75 5.22 -12.40
N ARG A 273 -2.91 5.38 -11.76
CA ARG A 273 -3.08 6.18 -10.54
C ARG A 273 -3.86 5.40 -9.50
N ALA A 274 -3.54 5.65 -8.23
CA ALA A 274 -4.26 5.09 -7.11
C ALA A 274 -4.84 6.24 -6.27
N LEU A 275 -6.15 6.17 -6.03
CA LEU A 275 -6.87 7.04 -5.11
C LEU A 275 -7.27 6.23 -3.88
N SER A 276 -7.05 6.75 -2.68
CA SER A 276 -7.57 6.17 -1.44
C SER A 276 -8.59 7.10 -0.78
N ILE A 277 -9.81 6.62 -0.60
CA ILE A 277 -10.89 7.32 0.11
C ILE A 277 -10.95 6.75 1.52
N LEU A 278 -10.47 7.51 2.50
CA LEU A 278 -10.19 6.99 3.84
C LEU A 278 -10.82 7.87 4.92
N PRO A 279 -11.14 7.33 6.10
CA PRO A 279 -11.48 8.14 7.27
C PRO A 279 -10.33 9.08 7.66
N ARG A 280 -10.66 10.26 8.21
CA ARG A 280 -9.66 11.27 8.59
C ARG A 280 -8.61 10.80 9.60
N GLU A 281 -8.87 9.76 10.37
CA GLU A 281 -7.90 9.16 11.30
C GLU A 281 -6.64 8.59 10.60
N TYR A 282 -6.72 8.28 9.30
CA TYR A 282 -5.61 7.76 8.50
C TYR A 282 -4.62 8.81 7.99
N VAL A 283 -4.88 10.12 8.17
CA VAL A 283 -3.97 11.19 7.66
C VAL A 283 -2.52 10.98 8.10
N ARG A 284 -2.29 10.57 9.35
CA ARG A 284 -0.93 10.32 9.87
C ARG A 284 -0.30 9.07 9.26
N ILE A 285 -1.10 8.04 9.00
CA ILE A 285 -0.65 6.80 8.36
C ILE A 285 -0.26 7.12 6.92
N GLU A 286 -1.10 7.83 6.15
CA GLU A 286 -0.81 8.16 4.76
C GLU A 286 0.40 9.11 4.58
N HIS A 287 0.69 9.96 5.56
CA HIS A 287 1.92 10.74 5.55
C HIS A 287 3.16 9.85 5.75
N ALA A 288 3.07 8.87 6.65
CA ALA A 288 4.12 7.87 6.83
C ALA A 288 4.28 6.98 5.59
N VAL A 289 3.19 6.57 4.94
CA VAL A 289 3.20 5.80 3.69
C VAL A 289 3.95 6.55 2.59
N GLN A 290 3.64 7.83 2.36
CA GLN A 290 4.35 8.64 1.36
C GLN A 290 5.84 8.74 1.66
N THR A 291 6.19 8.99 2.93
CA THR A 291 7.60 9.05 3.36
C THR A 291 8.33 7.73 3.11
N ILE A 292 7.71 6.59 3.41
CA ILE A 292 8.28 5.27 3.14
C ILE A 292 8.49 5.06 1.64
N LEU A 293 7.49 5.39 0.82
CA LEU A 293 7.56 5.22 -0.63
C LEU A 293 8.65 6.07 -1.29
N ASP A 294 8.91 7.27 -0.78
CA ASP A 294 10.01 8.13 -1.26
C ASP A 294 11.41 7.52 -0.97
N HIS A 295 11.50 6.56 -0.04
CA HIS A 295 12.73 5.83 0.29
C HIS A 295 12.81 4.44 -0.37
N ILE A 296 11.81 4.03 -1.15
CA ILE A 296 11.82 2.73 -1.84
C ILE A 296 12.39 2.88 -3.26
N VAL A 297 13.42 2.10 -3.56
CA VAL A 297 13.98 2.01 -4.92
C VAL A 297 13.19 1.01 -5.76
N ILE A 298 12.48 1.53 -6.77
CA ILE A 298 11.70 0.71 -7.71
C ILE A 298 12.58 0.25 -8.87
N ASP A 299 12.34 -0.99 -9.33
CA ASP A 299 12.92 -1.53 -10.55
C ASP A 299 12.62 -0.61 -11.76
N GLN A 300 13.69 -0.11 -12.37
CA GLN A 300 13.59 0.84 -13.48
C GLN A 300 13.01 0.21 -14.76
N GLU A 301 13.15 -1.10 -14.96
CA GLU A 301 12.51 -1.80 -16.07
C GLU A 301 10.99 -1.88 -15.86
N VAL A 302 10.53 -2.18 -14.64
CA VAL A 302 9.11 -2.17 -14.29
C VAL A 302 8.50 -0.78 -14.52
N LEU A 303 9.19 0.26 -14.04
CA LEU A 303 8.76 1.64 -14.23
C LEU A 303 8.72 2.03 -15.72
N ALA A 304 9.75 1.65 -16.49
CA ALA A 304 9.80 1.92 -17.92
C ALA A 304 8.62 1.29 -18.67
N LYS A 305 8.24 0.04 -18.35
CA LYS A 305 7.07 -0.62 -18.96
C LYS A 305 5.76 0.08 -18.65
N ALA A 306 5.59 0.57 -17.42
CA ALA A 306 4.40 1.34 -17.04
C ALA A 306 4.31 2.66 -17.83
N VAL A 307 5.44 3.38 -17.95
CA VAL A 307 5.52 4.63 -18.72
C VAL A 307 5.26 4.40 -20.21
N GLU A 308 5.87 3.38 -20.80
CA GLU A 308 5.66 3.02 -22.21
C GLU A 308 4.20 2.66 -22.49
N ARG A 309 3.57 1.86 -21.61
CA ARG A 309 2.16 1.51 -21.73
C ARG A 309 1.25 2.73 -21.65
N ALA A 310 1.48 3.61 -20.67
CA ALA A 310 0.72 4.85 -20.51
C ALA A 310 0.86 5.76 -21.73
N ALA A 311 2.08 5.90 -22.27
CA ALA A 311 2.34 6.68 -23.47
C ALA A 311 1.60 6.12 -24.71
N GLY A 312 1.52 4.78 -24.83
CA GLY A 312 0.70 4.11 -25.85
C GLY A 312 -0.79 4.44 -25.76
N GLU A 313 -1.28 4.83 -24.58
CA GLU A 313 -2.63 5.32 -24.34
C GLU A 313 -2.73 6.87 -24.31
N ARG A 314 -1.64 7.57 -24.66
CA ARG A 314 -1.51 9.04 -24.65
C ARG A 314 -1.66 9.65 -23.25
N ILE A 315 -1.23 8.93 -22.23
CA ILE A 315 -1.23 9.36 -20.83
C ILE A 315 0.20 9.61 -20.40
N THR A 316 0.45 10.73 -19.74
CA THR A 316 1.71 11.00 -19.06
C THR A 316 1.55 10.66 -17.59
N ILE A 317 2.38 9.75 -17.07
CA ILE A 317 2.42 9.42 -15.64
C ILE A 317 3.73 9.91 -15.03
N PRO A 318 3.71 10.43 -13.78
CA PRO A 318 4.92 10.70 -13.02
C PRO A 318 5.78 9.45 -12.85
N ARG A 319 7.10 9.63 -12.81
CA ARG A 319 8.03 8.52 -12.55
C ARG A 319 8.08 8.18 -11.06
N GLU A 320 7.90 9.21 -10.22
CA GLU A 320 7.77 9.08 -8.78
C GLU A 320 6.46 8.40 -8.43
N VAL A 321 6.53 7.30 -7.68
CA VAL A 321 5.36 6.51 -7.25
C VAL A 321 4.40 7.37 -6.44
N THR A 322 4.91 8.18 -5.53
CA THR A 322 4.12 9.09 -4.69
C THR A 322 3.34 10.12 -5.52
N GLY A 323 3.88 10.56 -6.67
CA GLY A 323 3.19 11.41 -7.64
C GLY A 323 1.98 10.76 -8.33
N ARG A 324 1.81 9.44 -8.20
CA ARG A 324 0.68 8.68 -8.74
C ARG A 324 -0.40 8.37 -7.70
N LEU A 325 -0.17 8.75 -6.44
CA LEU A 325 -1.10 8.57 -5.33
C LEU A 325 -1.97 9.81 -5.13
N SER A 326 -3.19 9.60 -4.67
CA SER A 326 -4.12 10.67 -4.29
C SER A 326 -4.95 10.21 -3.11
N HIS A 327 -5.32 11.13 -2.22
CA HIS A 327 -6.08 10.81 -1.01
C HIS A 327 -7.30 11.72 -0.91
N MET A 328 -8.43 11.15 -0.50
CA MET A 328 -9.63 11.88 -0.12
C MET A 328 -10.04 11.45 1.29
N PHE A 329 -9.92 12.36 2.25
CA PHE A 329 -10.27 12.07 3.64
C PHE A 329 -11.73 12.43 3.92
N VAL A 330 -12.47 11.46 4.45
CA VAL A 330 -13.87 11.59 4.85
C VAL A 330 -13.94 11.97 6.33
N ASP A 331 -14.63 13.08 6.64
CA ASP A 331 -14.92 13.48 8.01
C ASP A 331 -15.96 12.55 8.67
N GLU A 332 -15.88 12.40 9.98
CA GLU A 332 -16.85 11.60 10.77
C GLU A 332 -18.15 12.35 11.10
N VAL A 333 -18.35 13.56 10.56
CA VAL A 333 -19.52 14.39 10.87
C VAL A 333 -20.77 13.83 10.21
N ALA A 334 -21.49 12.97 10.93
CA ALA A 334 -22.79 12.47 10.52
C ALA A 334 -23.92 13.35 11.07
N LYS A 335 -24.95 13.58 10.25
CA LYS A 335 -26.21 14.17 10.73
C LYS A 335 -26.90 13.13 11.62
N LEU A 336 -27.27 13.50 12.85
CA LEU A 336 -28.15 12.66 13.68
C LEU A 336 -29.42 12.30 12.88
N PRO A 337 -29.87 11.04 12.89
CA PRO A 337 -31.16 10.69 12.30
C PRO A 337 -32.25 11.60 12.88
N ARG A 338 -33.12 12.14 12.02
CA ARG A 338 -34.33 12.79 12.53
C ARG A 338 -35.08 11.77 13.37
N ALA A 339 -35.35 12.10 14.64
CA ALA A 339 -36.23 11.29 15.48
C ALA A 339 -37.55 11.09 14.72
N VAL A 340 -37.88 9.84 14.42
CA VAL A 340 -39.17 9.48 13.83
C VAL A 340 -40.18 9.50 14.98
N GLY A 341 -40.94 10.58 15.09
CA GLY A 341 -42.08 10.69 16.00
C GLY A 341 -41.73 11.22 17.39
N ALA A 342 -42.09 12.48 17.62
CA ALA A 342 -42.66 12.94 18.88
C ALA A 342 -43.95 13.67 18.53
#